data_AF-A0A9V1E9X3-F1
#
_entry.id   AF-A0A9V1E9X3-F1
#
_cell.length_a   1.000
_cell.length_b   1.000
_cell.length_c   1.000
_cell.angle_alpha   90.00
_cell.angle_beta   90.00
_cell.angle_gamma   90.00
#
_symmetry.space_group_name_H-M   'P 1'
#
loop_
_entity.id
_entity.type
_entity.pdbx_description
1 polymer ?
#
loop_
_entity_poly.entity_id
_entity_poly.type
_entity_poly.pdbx_seq_one_letter_code
_entity_poly.pdbx_strand_id
1 'polypeptide(L)'
;MNIQQDASGLRLRPSPALREDCARPARARLCRHKYAPPPPPLAVGNWKAVMASSAASSVRPPRPKKEPQALVIPKNAAEEQKLKLERLMKNPDKAVPIPEKMSEWAPRPPPEFVRDVMGSSAGAGSGEFHVYRHLRRREYQRQDYMDAMAEKQRLDAEFQKRLERNKIAAEEQTAKRRKKRQKLKEKKLLAKKMKLEQKRQKEGSSQSQEQPSSSSEEASGTEEEEEEEEEEQPSFIMGR
;
A
#
# COMPACT_ATOMS: atom_id res chain seq x y z
N MET A 1 -41.13 -46.32 42.84
CA MET A 1 -42.22 -45.86 41.96
C MET A 1 -41.59 -45.33 40.69
N ASN A 2 -41.68 -46.11 39.61
CA ASN A 2 -41.47 -45.63 38.25
C ASN A 2 -42.52 -44.57 37.93
N ILE A 3 -42.17 -43.54 37.16
CA ILE A 3 -43.05 -42.93 36.16
C ILE A 3 -42.20 -42.30 35.05
N GLN A 4 -42.48 -42.82 33.86
CA GLN A 4 -42.36 -42.38 32.46
C GLN A 4 -41.71 -41.05 32.01
N GLN A 5 -41.28 -41.17 30.74
CA GLN A 5 -40.70 -40.26 29.75
C GLN A 5 -41.68 -39.16 29.28
N ASP A 6 -41.18 -38.12 28.59
CA ASP A 6 -41.54 -37.85 27.18
C ASP A 6 -40.83 -36.64 26.53
N ALA A 7 -40.81 -36.71 25.20
CA ALA A 7 -39.89 -36.07 24.26
C ALA A 7 -40.31 -34.69 23.71
N SER A 8 -39.33 -33.90 23.27
CA SER A 8 -39.36 -32.95 22.13
C SER A 8 -38.07 -32.11 22.20
N GLY A 9 -37.25 -31.89 21.18
CA GLY A 9 -37.46 -31.88 19.74
C GLY A 9 -37.03 -30.52 19.19
N LEU A 10 -35.73 -30.20 19.17
CA LEU A 10 -35.21 -29.02 18.46
C LEU A 10 -34.06 -29.42 17.54
N ARG A 11 -34.42 -29.61 16.27
CA ARG A 11 -33.51 -29.88 15.15
C ARG A 11 -32.73 -28.62 14.79
N LEU A 12 -31.41 -28.77 14.74
CA LEU A 12 -30.46 -27.86 14.12
C LEU A 12 -30.88 -27.57 12.66
N ARG A 13 -30.93 -26.29 12.26
CA ARG A 13 -31.08 -25.90 10.86
C ARG A 13 -29.71 -25.73 10.19
N PRO A 14 -29.49 -26.29 8.99
CA PRO A 14 -28.21 -26.22 8.28
C PRO A 14 -28.07 -24.93 7.45
N SER A 15 -26.81 -24.50 7.30
CA SER A 15 -26.35 -23.41 6.43
C SER A 15 -26.38 -23.81 4.96
N PRO A 16 -26.86 -22.98 4.00
CA PRO A 16 -26.73 -23.28 2.58
C PRO A 16 -25.47 -22.63 1.99
N ALA A 17 -24.57 -23.49 1.50
CA ALA A 17 -23.47 -23.15 0.63
C ALA A 17 -23.96 -22.86 -0.81
N LEU A 18 -23.26 -21.91 -1.45
CA LEU A 18 -22.88 -21.85 -2.87
C LEU A 18 -23.93 -22.20 -3.94
N ARG A 19 -24.36 -21.17 -4.68
CA ARG A 19 -24.75 -21.29 -6.09
C ARG A 19 -24.04 -20.21 -6.90
N GLU A 20 -23.03 -20.64 -7.63
CA GLU A 20 -22.49 -19.98 -8.82
C GLU A 20 -23.43 -20.27 -9.99
N ASP A 21 -24.01 -19.23 -10.59
CA ASP A 21 -24.65 -19.33 -11.91
C ASP A 21 -24.38 -18.03 -12.70
N CYS A 22 -23.43 -18.15 -13.62
CA CYS A 22 -23.36 -17.62 -14.98
C CYS A 22 -23.70 -16.14 -15.30
N ALA A 23 -22.73 -15.51 -15.95
CA ALA A 23 -22.71 -14.14 -16.44
C ALA A 23 -23.70 -13.81 -17.58
N ARG A 24 -24.22 -12.55 -17.56
CA ARG A 24 -24.25 -11.67 -18.75
C ARG A 24 -24.37 -10.19 -18.35
N PRO A 25 -23.55 -9.27 -18.91
CA PRO A 25 -23.59 -7.85 -18.56
C PRO A 25 -24.57 -7.08 -19.46
N ALA A 26 -25.64 -6.54 -18.88
CA ALA A 26 -26.50 -5.58 -19.58
C ALA A 26 -25.98 -4.15 -19.34
N ARG A 27 -25.57 -3.52 -20.45
CA ARG A 27 -25.10 -2.13 -20.51
C ARG A 27 -26.23 -1.14 -20.21
N ALA A 28 -25.84 -0.09 -19.47
CA ALA A 28 -26.32 1.29 -19.55
C ALA A 28 -27.79 1.62 -19.20
N ARG A 29 -27.95 2.43 -18.13
CA ARG A 29 -28.46 3.81 -18.24
C ARG A 29 -28.15 4.58 -16.95
N LEU A 30 -27.22 5.53 -17.03
CA LEU A 30 -27.10 6.60 -16.04
C LEU A 30 -28.38 7.45 -16.10
N CYS A 31 -29.28 7.27 -15.13
CA CYS A 31 -30.29 8.28 -14.83
C CYS A 31 -29.72 9.23 -13.77
N ARG A 32 -29.00 10.26 -14.25
CA ARG A 32 -28.90 11.53 -13.52
C ARG A 32 -30.30 12.15 -13.52
N HIS A 33 -31.01 12.08 -12.41
CA HIS A 33 -32.12 13.00 -12.15
C HIS A 33 -31.72 13.94 -11.02
N LYS A 34 -31.29 15.12 -11.45
CA LYS A 34 -31.23 16.34 -10.66
C LYS A 34 -32.62 16.63 -10.11
N TYR A 35 -32.75 16.75 -8.80
CA TYR A 35 -33.78 17.59 -8.19
C TYR A 35 -33.10 18.41 -7.11
N ALA A 36 -32.58 19.56 -7.51
CA ALA A 36 -32.33 20.67 -6.61
C ALA A 36 -33.64 21.47 -6.53
N PRO A 37 -34.18 21.76 -5.33
CA PRO A 37 -35.35 22.62 -5.22
C PRO A 37 -34.98 24.06 -5.66
N PRO A 38 -35.90 24.79 -6.33
CA PRO A 38 -35.66 26.18 -6.73
C PRO A 38 -35.56 27.09 -5.48
N PRO A 39 -34.68 28.11 -5.48
CA PRO A 39 -34.66 29.11 -4.41
C PRO A 39 -35.91 30.00 -4.47
N PRO A 40 -36.43 30.46 -3.31
CA PRO A 40 -37.59 31.36 -3.26
C PRO A 40 -37.28 32.73 -3.88
N PRO A 41 -38.28 33.43 -4.46
CA PRO A 41 -38.08 34.76 -5.03
C PRO A 41 -37.71 35.76 -3.94
N LEU A 42 -36.60 36.46 -4.15
CA LEU A 42 -36.20 37.60 -3.32
C LEU A 42 -37.22 38.72 -3.53
N ALA A 43 -38.04 38.97 -2.51
CA ALA A 43 -38.90 40.14 -2.43
C ALA A 43 -38.04 41.40 -2.52
N VAL A 44 -38.36 42.27 -3.47
CA VAL A 44 -37.75 43.59 -3.65
C VAL A 44 -38.26 44.48 -2.51
N GLY A 45 -37.64 44.35 -1.35
CA GLY A 45 -37.87 45.19 -0.18
C GLY A 45 -37.08 46.49 -0.31
N ASN A 46 -37.79 47.61 -0.43
CA ASN A 46 -37.24 48.95 -0.51
C ASN A 46 -36.58 49.30 0.84
N TRP A 47 -35.26 49.17 0.97
CA TRP A 47 -34.53 49.53 2.18
C TRP A 47 -34.23 51.03 2.17
N LYS A 48 -35.08 51.81 2.84
CA LYS A 48 -34.74 53.18 3.24
C LYS A 48 -33.54 53.12 4.18
N ALA A 49 -32.41 53.67 3.74
CA ALA A 49 -31.23 53.90 4.54
C ALA A 49 -31.55 54.86 5.70
N VAL A 50 -31.41 54.38 6.94
CA VAL A 50 -31.31 55.23 8.12
C VAL A 50 -29.83 55.37 8.45
N MET A 51 -29.32 56.58 8.25
CA MET A 51 -28.00 57.02 8.67
C MET A 51 -27.89 57.01 10.20
N ALA A 52 -26.87 56.35 10.73
CA ALA A 52 -26.35 56.63 12.07
C ALA A 52 -24.82 56.46 12.06
N SER A 53 -24.10 57.57 12.18
CA SER A 53 -22.66 57.62 12.43
C SER A 53 -22.35 57.30 13.89
N SER A 54 -21.29 56.54 14.15
CA SER A 54 -20.32 56.84 15.21
C SER A 54 -19.05 56.01 15.06
N ALA A 55 -17.93 56.67 15.32
CA ALA A 55 -16.58 56.29 14.99
C ALA A 55 -15.96 55.26 15.95
N ALA A 56 -15.17 54.35 15.40
CA ALA A 56 -14.02 53.71 16.08
C ALA A 56 -13.03 53.21 15.01
N SER A 57 -12.14 54.11 14.59
CA SER A 57 -11.04 53.83 13.67
C SER A 57 -9.98 52.98 14.39
N SER A 58 -9.95 51.68 14.13
CA SER A 58 -8.71 50.90 14.27
C SER A 58 -8.09 50.78 12.88
N VAL A 59 -7.11 51.64 12.60
CA VAL A 59 -6.40 51.69 11.32
C VAL A 59 -5.64 50.38 11.15
N ARG A 60 -6.24 49.39 10.46
CA ARG A 60 -5.45 48.31 9.87
C ARG A 60 -4.55 48.97 8.83
N PRO A 61 -3.23 48.69 8.84
CA PRO A 61 -2.34 49.21 7.81
C PRO A 61 -2.89 48.80 6.43
N PRO A 62 -2.83 49.68 5.42
CA PRO A 62 -3.33 49.37 4.08
C PRO A 62 -2.57 48.17 3.55
N ARG A 63 -3.32 47.11 3.17
CA ARG A 63 -2.70 45.93 2.54
C ARG A 63 -1.97 46.40 1.28
N PRO A 64 -0.69 46.00 1.07
CA PRO A 64 0.03 46.39 -0.13
C PRO A 64 -0.78 45.96 -1.36
N LYS A 65 -1.06 46.92 -2.25
CA LYS A 65 -1.80 46.67 -3.49
C LYS A 65 -1.00 45.69 -4.32
N LYS A 66 -1.53 44.47 -4.47
CA LYS A 66 -0.91 43.42 -5.26
C LYS A 66 -1.04 43.83 -6.73
N GLU A 67 0.08 44.14 -7.37
CA GLU A 67 0.13 44.48 -8.79
C GLU A 67 -0.59 43.39 -9.61
N PRO A 68 -1.41 43.76 -10.60
CA PRO A 68 -2.13 42.80 -11.43
C PRO A 68 -1.12 42.02 -12.27
N GLN A 69 -0.77 40.82 -11.83
CA GLN A 69 0.09 39.93 -12.60
C GLN A 69 -0.73 39.39 -13.78
N ALA A 70 -0.22 39.58 -15.00
CA ALA A 70 -0.82 39.00 -16.19
C ALA A 70 -0.90 37.48 -16.02
N LEU A 71 -2.10 36.91 -16.22
CA LEU A 71 -2.28 35.46 -16.21
C LEU A 71 -1.61 34.86 -17.46
N VAL A 72 -0.34 34.50 -17.34
CA VAL A 72 0.36 33.71 -18.35
C VAL A 72 -0.07 32.26 -18.19
N ILE A 73 -0.81 31.74 -19.16
CA ILE A 73 -1.13 30.32 -19.23
C ILE A 73 0.15 29.60 -19.67
N PRO A 74 0.71 28.70 -18.83
CA PRO A 74 1.92 27.98 -19.18
C PRO A 74 1.64 27.03 -20.35
N LYS A 75 2.49 27.06 -21.38
CA LYS A 75 2.41 26.16 -22.54
C LYS A 75 3.27 24.92 -22.37
N ASN A 76 4.28 24.98 -21.48
CA ASN A 76 5.26 23.92 -21.24
C ASN A 76 5.48 23.74 -19.72
N ALA A 77 5.85 22.53 -19.28
CA ALA A 77 6.20 22.22 -17.89
C ALA A 77 7.31 23.13 -17.33
N ALA A 78 8.26 23.52 -18.18
CA ALA A 78 9.32 24.47 -17.82
C ALA A 78 8.77 25.87 -17.49
N GLU A 79 7.74 26.33 -18.21
CA GLU A 79 7.10 27.63 -17.96
C GLU A 79 6.30 27.62 -16.66
N GLU A 80 5.68 26.49 -16.30
CA GLU A 80 5.01 26.34 -14.99
C GLU A 80 6.00 26.47 -13.83
N GLN A 81 7.15 25.81 -13.94
CA GLN A 81 8.20 25.88 -12.93
C GLN A 81 8.77 27.29 -12.86
N LYS A 82 9.01 27.95 -14.00
CA LYS A 82 9.45 29.35 -14.07
C LYS A 82 8.46 30.27 -13.34
N LEU A 83 7.16 30.17 -13.61
CA LEU A 83 6.14 31.00 -12.94
C LEU A 83 6.06 30.72 -11.42
N LYS A 84 6.18 29.46 -11.00
CA LYS A 84 6.24 29.08 -9.57
C LYS A 84 7.50 29.63 -8.89
N LEU A 85 8.64 29.55 -9.57
CA LEU A 85 9.93 30.04 -9.10
C LEU A 85 9.92 31.57 -8.99
N GLU A 86 9.45 32.29 -10.02
CA GLU A 86 9.26 33.75 -9.98
C GLU A 86 8.34 34.16 -8.83
N ARG A 87 7.28 33.39 -8.55
CA ARG A 87 6.39 33.64 -7.40
C ARG A 87 7.10 33.47 -6.06
N LEU A 88 8.01 32.51 -5.94
CA LEU A 88 8.83 32.28 -4.74
C LEU A 88 9.90 33.37 -4.58
N MET A 89 10.62 33.70 -5.66
CA MET A 89 11.68 34.72 -5.66
C MET A 89 11.17 36.14 -5.40
N LYS A 90 9.87 36.41 -5.59
CA LYS A 90 9.25 37.69 -5.17
C LYS A 90 9.37 37.95 -3.67
N ASN A 91 9.54 36.91 -2.83
CA ASN A 91 9.73 37.07 -1.39
C ASN A 91 10.77 36.03 -0.90
N PRO A 92 12.07 36.29 -1.07
CA PRO A 92 13.12 35.33 -0.72
C PRO A 92 13.21 35.07 0.79
N ASP A 93 12.84 36.05 1.62
CA ASP A 93 12.91 35.93 3.09
C ASP A 93 11.79 35.08 3.70
N LYS A 94 10.75 34.74 2.91
CA LYS A 94 9.62 33.93 3.40
C LYS A 94 9.95 32.45 3.29
N ALA A 95 9.99 31.76 4.43
CA ALA A 95 10.13 30.31 4.47
C ALA A 95 9.07 29.61 3.59
N VAL A 96 9.52 28.68 2.75
CA VAL A 96 8.66 27.91 1.85
C VAL A 96 7.90 26.88 2.67
N PRO A 97 6.55 26.86 2.66
CA PRO A 97 5.77 25.84 3.34
C PRO A 97 5.88 24.53 2.55
N ILE A 98 6.80 23.66 2.97
CA ILE A 98 6.87 22.27 2.50
C ILE A 98 5.80 21.50 3.29
N PRO A 99 4.75 20.97 2.64
CA PRO A 99 3.75 20.19 3.36
C PRO A 99 4.42 18.97 4.00
N GLU A 100 4.28 18.86 5.32
CA GLU A 100 4.60 17.62 6.01
C GLU A 100 3.63 16.51 5.56
N LYS A 101 3.97 15.25 5.85
CA LYS A 101 3.13 14.09 5.48
C LYS A 101 1.67 14.38 5.82
N MET A 102 0.79 14.27 4.83
CA MET A 102 -0.64 14.49 5.07
C MET A 102 -1.11 13.47 6.11
N SER A 103 -1.78 13.94 7.16
CA SER A 103 -2.42 13.04 8.10
C SER A 103 -3.51 12.28 7.36
N GLU A 104 -3.52 10.95 7.52
CA GLU A 104 -4.65 10.15 7.08
C GLU A 104 -5.91 10.64 7.81
N TRP A 105 -7.05 10.63 7.11
CA TRP A 105 -8.31 11.04 7.72
C TRP A 105 -8.64 10.05 8.83
N ALA A 106 -8.72 10.52 10.08
CA ALA A 106 -9.10 9.71 11.22
C ALA A 106 -10.51 10.10 11.68
N PRO A 107 -11.36 9.14 12.09
CA PRO A 107 -12.63 9.45 12.70
C PRO A 107 -12.40 10.30 13.94
N ARG A 108 -13.23 11.34 14.10
CA ARG A 108 -13.13 12.24 15.25
C ARG A 108 -13.44 11.46 16.53
N PRO A 109 -12.65 11.63 17.60
CA PRO A 109 -12.95 10.97 18.87
C PRO A 109 -14.35 11.42 19.34
N PRO A 110 -15.15 10.50 19.90
CA PRO A 110 -16.46 10.86 20.44
C PRO A 110 -16.29 11.89 21.57
N PRO A 111 -17.21 12.87 21.69
CA PRO A 111 -17.18 13.81 22.80
C PRO A 111 -17.40 13.05 24.11
N GLU A 112 -16.66 13.44 25.14
CA GLU A 112 -16.61 12.68 26.40
C GLU A 112 -17.87 12.91 27.26
N PHE A 113 -18.37 14.15 27.34
CA PHE A 113 -19.68 14.44 27.91
C PHE A 113 -20.67 14.99 26.87
N VAL A 114 -21.83 14.36 26.81
CA VAL A 114 -23.01 14.88 26.09
C VAL A 114 -23.86 15.65 27.10
N ARG A 115 -24.02 16.97 26.89
CA ARG A 115 -24.67 17.88 27.84
C ARG A 115 -26.19 17.99 27.65
N ASP A 116 -26.66 17.61 26.48
CA ASP A 116 -28.02 17.77 25.96
C ASP A 116 -28.85 16.49 26.04
N VAL A 117 -28.48 15.56 26.93
CA VAL A 117 -29.24 14.32 27.16
C VAL A 117 -30.55 14.64 27.85
N MET A 118 -31.66 14.43 27.15
CA MET A 118 -33.01 14.50 27.72
C MET A 118 -33.34 13.18 28.45
N GLY A 119 -34.25 13.23 29.44
CA GLY A 119 -34.55 12.09 30.31
C GLY A 119 -35.00 10.82 29.55
N SER A 120 -34.68 9.64 30.10
CA SER A 120 -34.86 8.34 29.43
C SER A 120 -36.31 7.98 29.09
N SER A 121 -37.29 8.55 29.80
CA SER A 121 -38.73 8.37 29.54
C SER A 121 -39.36 9.51 28.75
N ALA A 122 -38.57 10.51 28.33
CA ALA A 122 -39.06 11.62 27.51
C ALA A 122 -39.44 11.12 26.10
N GLY A 123 -40.48 11.74 25.52
CA GLY A 123 -40.92 11.41 24.16
C GLY A 123 -39.93 11.87 23.07
N ALA A 124 -40.15 11.42 21.84
CA ALA A 124 -39.34 11.81 20.70
C ALA A 124 -39.50 13.31 20.38
N GLY A 125 -38.44 14.10 20.58
CA GLY A 125 -38.40 15.51 20.21
C GLY A 125 -38.23 15.72 18.70
N SER A 126 -38.53 16.93 18.21
CA SER A 126 -38.38 17.29 16.78
C SER A 126 -36.94 17.23 16.28
N GLY A 127 -35.95 17.42 17.17
CA GLY A 127 -34.52 17.38 16.86
C GLY A 127 -33.90 15.97 16.85
N GLU A 128 -34.56 14.98 17.44
CA GLU A 128 -33.98 13.64 17.66
C GLU A 128 -33.63 12.93 16.34
N PHE A 129 -34.44 13.16 15.30
CA PHE A 129 -34.15 12.63 13.97
C PHE A 129 -32.80 13.12 13.41
N HIS A 130 -32.46 14.38 13.63
CA HIS A 130 -31.19 14.92 13.15
C HIS A 130 -30.01 14.45 14.00
N VAL A 131 -30.22 14.27 15.31
CA VAL A 131 -29.23 13.64 16.19
C VAL A 131 -28.88 12.25 15.68
N TYR A 132 -29.88 11.39 15.44
CA TYR A 132 -29.67 10.05 14.87
C TYR A 132 -28.99 10.09 13.50
N ARG A 133 -29.40 10.99 12.59
CA ARG A 133 -28.78 11.14 11.26
C ARG A 133 -27.27 11.45 11.36
N HIS A 134 -26.88 12.35 12.27
CA HIS A 134 -25.48 12.71 12.47
C HIS A 134 -24.70 11.59 13.16
N LEU A 135 -25.30 10.93 14.16
CA LEU A 135 -24.70 9.79 14.85
C LEU A 135 -24.46 8.62 13.89
N ARG A 136 -25.46 8.23 13.10
CA ARG A 136 -25.36 7.14 12.12
C ARG A 136 -24.29 7.41 11.08
N ARG A 137 -24.21 8.65 10.56
CA ARG A 137 -23.16 9.02 9.60
C ARG A 137 -21.78 8.94 10.25
N ARG A 138 -21.62 9.42 11.48
CA ARG A 138 -20.34 9.35 12.22
C ARG A 138 -19.94 7.89 12.46
N GLU A 139 -20.90 7.04 12.79
CA GLU A 139 -20.65 5.62 13.06
C GLU A 139 -20.28 4.84 11.80
N TYR A 140 -20.99 5.05 10.69
CA TYR A 140 -20.62 4.42 9.41
C TYR A 140 -19.23 4.87 8.95
N GLN A 141 -18.92 6.16 9.04
CA GLN A 141 -17.58 6.65 8.72
C GLN A 141 -16.50 6.04 9.62
N ARG A 142 -16.80 5.80 10.90
CA ARG A 142 -15.89 5.13 11.82
C ARG A 142 -15.72 3.66 11.44
N GLN A 143 -16.80 2.96 11.14
CA GLN A 143 -16.79 1.54 10.76
C GLN A 143 -16.03 1.34 9.44
N ASP A 144 -16.37 2.10 8.40
CA ASP A 144 -15.70 2.07 7.09
C ASP A 144 -14.19 2.35 7.23
N TYR A 145 -13.79 3.26 8.12
CA TYR A 145 -12.37 3.53 8.40
C TYR A 145 -11.68 2.33 9.06
N MET A 146 -12.32 1.70 10.05
CA MET A 146 -11.74 0.52 10.72
C MET A 146 -11.56 -0.64 9.74
N ASP A 147 -12.57 -0.89 8.90
CA ASP A 147 -12.55 -1.96 7.91
C ASP A 147 -11.49 -1.69 6.83
N ALA A 148 -11.45 -0.46 6.27
CA ALA A 148 -10.44 -0.08 5.28
C ALA A 148 -9.01 -0.14 5.83
N MET A 149 -8.79 0.28 7.08
CA MET A 149 -7.47 0.19 7.72
C MET A 149 -7.05 -1.26 7.98
N ALA A 150 -7.99 -2.12 8.39
CA ALA A 150 -7.73 -3.54 8.57
C ALA A 150 -7.37 -4.21 7.24
N GLU A 151 -8.10 -3.92 6.16
CA GLU A 151 -7.80 -4.43 4.82
C GLU A 151 -6.42 -3.97 4.32
N LYS A 152 -6.12 -2.67 4.43
CA LYS A 152 -4.81 -2.12 4.06
C LYS A 152 -3.68 -2.82 4.82
N GLN A 153 -3.80 -2.95 6.14
CA GLN A 153 -2.79 -3.62 6.96
C GLN A 153 -2.59 -5.09 6.59
N ARG A 154 -3.68 -5.81 6.27
CA ARG A 154 -3.60 -7.20 5.82
C ARG A 154 -2.85 -7.31 4.49
N LEU A 155 -3.20 -6.50 3.51
CA LEU A 155 -2.56 -6.48 2.20
C LEU A 155 -1.08 -6.08 2.30
N ASP A 156 -0.76 -5.07 3.12
CA ASP A 156 0.63 -4.64 3.34
C ASP A 156 1.46 -5.75 4.00
N ALA A 157 0.91 -6.45 5.00
CA ALA A 157 1.59 -7.57 5.66
C ALA A 157 1.79 -8.76 4.71
N GLU A 158 0.81 -9.06 3.87
CA GLU A 158 0.93 -10.11 2.84
C GLU A 158 1.99 -9.74 1.79
N PHE A 159 2.02 -8.48 1.38
CA PHE A 159 3.01 -7.95 0.44
C PHE A 159 4.43 -8.03 1.01
N GLN A 160 4.63 -7.60 2.26
CA GLN A 160 5.94 -7.68 2.94
C GLN A 160 6.41 -9.13 3.06
N LYS A 161 5.53 -10.04 3.49
CA LYS A 161 5.84 -11.48 3.55
C LYS A 161 6.21 -12.04 2.17
N ARG A 162 5.55 -11.60 1.09
CA ARG A 162 5.88 -12.01 -0.28
C ARG A 162 7.27 -11.52 -0.69
N LEU A 163 7.61 -10.27 -0.38
CA LEU A 163 8.94 -9.72 -0.66
C LEU A 163 10.03 -10.46 0.11
N GLU A 164 9.81 -10.76 1.38
CA GLU A 164 10.77 -11.49 2.22
C GLU A 164 11.00 -12.90 1.68
N ARG A 165 9.94 -13.64 1.34
CA ARG A 165 10.07 -14.97 0.72
C ARG A 165 10.87 -14.93 -0.58
N ASN A 166 10.62 -13.94 -1.43
CA ASN A 166 11.37 -13.79 -2.67
C ASN A 166 12.85 -13.49 -2.42
N LYS A 167 13.17 -12.66 -1.42
CA LYS A 167 14.55 -12.38 -1.01
C LYS A 167 15.24 -13.63 -0.50
N ILE A 168 14.59 -14.37 0.39
CA ILE A 168 15.12 -15.62 0.95
C ILE A 168 15.37 -16.65 -0.15
N ALA A 169 14.40 -16.86 -1.05
CA ALA A 169 14.57 -17.77 -2.18
C ALA A 169 15.75 -17.36 -3.08
N ALA A 170 15.91 -16.06 -3.38
CA ALA A 170 17.06 -15.57 -4.14
C ALA A 170 18.39 -15.78 -3.39
N GLU A 171 18.41 -15.57 -2.07
CA GLU A 171 19.58 -15.80 -1.21
C GLU A 171 19.95 -17.27 -1.11
N GLU A 172 18.98 -18.18 -0.99
CA GLU A 172 19.19 -19.63 -0.98
C GLU A 172 19.81 -20.11 -2.29
N GLN A 173 19.26 -19.66 -3.42
CA GLN A 173 19.78 -20.03 -4.74
C GLN A 173 21.20 -19.46 -4.97
N THR A 174 21.43 -18.21 -4.58
CA THR A 174 22.78 -17.60 -4.68
C THR A 174 23.76 -18.26 -3.72
N ALA A 175 23.34 -18.67 -2.52
CA ALA A 175 24.15 -19.40 -1.55
C ALA A 175 24.49 -20.82 -2.05
N LYS A 176 23.53 -21.56 -2.61
CA LYS A 176 23.77 -22.87 -3.26
C LYS A 176 24.83 -22.74 -4.36
N ARG A 177 24.68 -21.75 -5.25
CA ARG A 177 25.66 -21.45 -6.32
C ARG A 177 27.02 -20.98 -5.76
N ARG A 178 27.04 -20.17 -4.69
CA ARG A 178 28.26 -19.70 -4.03
C ARG A 178 29.04 -20.86 -3.38
N LYS A 179 28.35 -21.76 -2.67
CA LYS A 179 28.93 -22.97 -2.08
C LYS A 179 29.55 -23.89 -3.16
N LYS A 180 28.84 -24.12 -4.28
CA LYS A 180 29.39 -24.88 -5.42
C LYS A 180 30.70 -24.26 -5.96
N ARG A 181 30.73 -22.93 -6.14
CA ARG A 181 31.95 -22.21 -6.58
C ARG A 181 33.09 -22.25 -5.57
N GLN A 182 32.80 -22.17 -4.26
CA GLN A 182 33.81 -22.24 -3.20
C GLN A 182 34.47 -23.63 -3.17
N LYS A 183 33.67 -24.71 -3.18
CA LYS A 183 34.20 -26.09 -3.28
C LYS A 183 35.10 -26.28 -4.50
N LEU A 184 34.71 -25.74 -5.65
CA LEU A 184 35.54 -25.81 -6.87
C LEU A 184 36.85 -25.00 -6.73
N LYS A 185 36.81 -23.82 -6.10
CA LYS A 185 38.01 -23.01 -5.82
C LYS A 185 38.96 -23.73 -4.87
N GLU A 186 38.45 -24.34 -3.80
CA GLU A 186 39.23 -25.11 -2.83
C GLU A 186 39.91 -26.31 -3.49
N LYS A 187 39.17 -27.11 -4.29
CA LYS A 187 39.75 -28.21 -5.08
C LYS A 187 40.88 -27.74 -6.00
N LYS A 188 40.69 -26.62 -6.71
CA LYS A 188 41.74 -26.03 -7.58
C LYS A 188 42.97 -25.56 -6.78
N LEU A 189 42.79 -24.99 -5.60
CA LEU A 189 43.89 -24.58 -4.73
C LEU A 189 44.67 -25.78 -4.19
N LEU A 190 43.98 -26.85 -3.77
CA LEU A 190 44.61 -28.09 -3.32
C LEU A 190 45.43 -28.75 -4.44
N ALA A 191 44.86 -28.86 -5.66
CA ALA A 191 45.58 -29.39 -6.81
C ALA A 191 46.84 -28.57 -7.15
N LYS A 192 46.78 -27.23 -7.05
CA LYS A 192 47.95 -26.37 -7.23
C LYS A 192 49.02 -26.59 -6.14
N LYS A 193 48.60 -26.74 -4.88
CA LYS A 193 49.52 -27.04 -3.76
C LYS A 193 50.20 -28.40 -3.97
N MET A 194 49.45 -29.44 -4.31
CA MET A 194 50.01 -30.76 -4.61
C MET A 194 50.98 -30.72 -5.80
N LYS A 195 50.65 -29.99 -6.87
CA LYS A 195 51.56 -29.84 -8.03
C LYS A 195 52.86 -29.09 -7.66
N LEU A 196 52.78 -28.06 -6.82
CA LEU A 196 53.95 -27.36 -6.30
C LEU A 196 54.81 -28.26 -5.40
N GLU A 197 54.19 -29.06 -4.55
CA GLU A 197 54.88 -30.01 -3.68
C GLU A 197 55.57 -31.12 -4.47
N GLN A 198 54.90 -31.69 -5.48
CA GLN A 198 55.53 -32.63 -6.41
C GLN A 198 56.71 -31.99 -7.16
N LYS A 199 56.60 -30.72 -7.56
CA LYS A 199 57.72 -30.00 -8.19
C LYS A 199 58.89 -29.83 -7.21
N ARG A 200 58.63 -29.47 -5.95
CA ARG A 200 59.67 -29.35 -4.90
C ARG A 200 60.33 -30.69 -4.58
N GLN A 201 59.58 -31.78 -4.55
CA GLN A 201 60.13 -33.13 -4.36
C GLN A 201 60.95 -33.59 -5.57
N LYS A 202 60.54 -33.22 -6.79
CA LYS A 202 61.29 -33.52 -8.02
C LYS A 202 62.58 -32.69 -8.18
N GLU A 203 62.61 -31.46 -7.68
CA GLU A 203 63.84 -30.64 -7.61
C GLU A 203 64.78 -31.07 -6.47
N GLY A 204 64.28 -31.74 -5.41
CA GLY A 204 65.11 -32.36 -4.37
C GLY A 204 65.62 -33.77 -4.68
N SER A 205 65.09 -34.41 -5.73
CA SER A 205 65.45 -35.77 -6.18
C SER A 205 66.14 -35.76 -7.55
N SER A 206 67.00 -34.76 -7.81
CA SER A 206 67.87 -34.77 -8.98
C SER A 206 69.20 -35.45 -8.65
N GLN A 207 69.12 -36.72 -8.27
CA GLN A 207 70.17 -37.70 -8.52
C GLN A 207 69.48 -39.07 -8.67
N SER A 208 69.68 -39.68 -9.85
CA SER A 208 69.30 -41.05 -10.25
C SER A 208 67.98 -41.26 -11.02
N GLN A 209 68.16 -41.23 -12.35
CA GLN A 209 67.70 -42.12 -13.43
C GLN A 209 66.35 -42.88 -13.38
N GLU A 210 65.63 -42.66 -14.49
CA GLU A 210 64.99 -43.63 -15.42
C GLU A 210 63.55 -44.14 -15.22
N GLN A 211 62.85 -44.09 -16.37
CA GLN A 211 61.54 -44.61 -16.79
C GLN A 211 61.52 -46.16 -16.71
N PRO A 212 60.36 -46.89 -16.70
CA PRO A 212 59.34 -46.78 -17.76
C PRO A 212 57.86 -47.17 -17.48
N SER A 213 56.99 -46.67 -18.38
CA SER A 213 55.84 -47.30 -19.08
C SER A 213 54.72 -48.09 -18.35
N SER A 214 53.48 -47.73 -18.76
CA SER A 214 52.37 -48.59 -19.23
C SER A 214 51.32 -49.16 -18.27
N SER A 215 50.05 -48.95 -18.67
CA SER A 215 48.95 -49.94 -18.76
C SER A 215 47.73 -49.84 -17.82
N SER A 216 46.55 -49.87 -18.47
CA SER A 216 45.31 -50.60 -18.12
C SER A 216 44.11 -49.88 -17.47
N GLU A 217 43.06 -49.74 -18.30
CA GLU A 217 41.63 -50.10 -18.13
C GLU A 217 40.78 -49.56 -16.96
N GLU A 218 39.73 -48.83 -17.35
CA GLU A 218 38.30 -48.93 -16.97
C GLU A 218 37.88 -49.49 -15.58
N ALA A 219 37.06 -48.74 -14.84
CA ALA A 219 35.69 -49.12 -14.43
C ALA A 219 35.12 -48.27 -13.27
N SER A 220 33.80 -48.01 -13.39
CA SER A 220 32.80 -47.93 -12.30
C SER A 220 32.32 -46.55 -11.82
N GLY A 221 31.21 -46.10 -12.43
CA GLY A 221 29.90 -46.02 -11.78
C GLY A 221 29.78 -45.28 -10.45
N THR A 222 29.17 -44.09 -10.48
CA THR A 222 28.39 -43.59 -9.34
C THR A 222 27.20 -42.82 -9.90
N GLU A 223 26.04 -43.44 -9.73
CA GLU A 223 24.71 -42.90 -10.01
C GLU A 223 24.49 -41.64 -9.17
N GLU A 224 24.13 -40.52 -9.79
CA GLU A 224 23.48 -39.40 -9.11
C GLU A 224 22.10 -39.24 -9.74
N GLU A 225 21.10 -39.29 -8.85
CA GLU A 225 19.67 -39.25 -9.08
C GLU A 225 19.26 -38.06 -9.96
N GLU A 226 18.53 -38.36 -11.03
CA GLU A 226 17.75 -37.40 -11.78
C GLU A 226 16.53 -37.00 -10.92
N GLU A 227 16.64 -35.90 -10.19
CA GLU A 227 15.44 -35.16 -9.74
C GLU A 227 14.83 -34.47 -10.98
N GLU A 228 13.65 -34.92 -11.37
CA GLU A 228 12.75 -34.29 -12.34
C GLU A 228 12.49 -32.83 -11.93
N GLU A 229 13.23 -31.88 -12.51
CA GLU A 229 12.80 -30.48 -12.56
C GLU A 229 11.78 -30.35 -13.71
N GLU A 230 10.50 -30.27 -13.35
CA GLU A 230 9.40 -29.88 -14.21
C GLU A 230 9.75 -28.55 -14.91
N GLU A 231 10.06 -28.61 -16.21
CA GLU A 231 10.34 -27.42 -17.03
C GLU A 231 9.08 -26.56 -17.20
N GLU A 232 8.79 -25.69 -16.24
CA GLU A 232 7.88 -24.58 -16.48
C GLU A 232 8.61 -23.51 -17.32
N GLN A 233 8.50 -23.65 -18.64
CA GLN A 233 9.09 -22.72 -19.61
C GLN A 233 8.60 -21.28 -19.35
N PRO A 234 9.50 -20.31 -19.08
CA PRO A 234 9.10 -18.91 -18.98
C PRO A 234 8.81 -18.36 -20.39
N SER A 235 7.54 -18.36 -20.77
CA SER A 235 7.05 -17.72 -22.00
C SER A 235 7.02 -16.19 -21.86
N PHE A 236 8.18 -15.55 -21.85
CA PHE A 236 8.29 -14.10 -22.01
C PHE A 236 8.88 -13.75 -23.38
N ILE A 237 7.98 -13.57 -24.35
CA ILE A 237 8.29 -13.05 -25.68
C ILE A 237 8.43 -11.53 -25.56
N MET A 238 9.66 -11.03 -25.62
CA MET A 238 9.92 -9.61 -25.80
C MET A 238 9.78 -9.28 -27.29
N GLY A 239 8.69 -8.61 -27.64
CA GLY A 239 8.42 -8.13 -28.99
C GLY A 239 9.54 -7.21 -29.49
N ARG A 240 9.90 -7.40 -30.75
CA ARG A 240 10.91 -6.62 -31.47
C ARG A 240 10.31 -5.33 -32.03
#